data_AF-R5AIU9-F1
#
_entry.id   AF-R5AIU9-F1
#
_cell.length_a   1.000
_cell.length_b   1.000
_cell.length_c   1.000
_cell.angle_alpha   90.00
_cell.angle_beta   90.00
_cell.angle_gamma   90.00
#
_symmetry.space_group_name_H-M   'P 1'
#
loop_
_entity.id
_entity.type
_entity.pdbx_description
1 polymer ?
#
loop_
_entity_poly.entity_id
_entity_poly.type
_entity_poly.pdbx_seq_one_letter_code
_entity_poly.pdbx_strand_id
1 'polypeptide(L)'
;MRSSKERLAYVLRILSAPPLMAVVLFAILYAGKPTAFGSAWDLAVPVFGLALVPASAYPLSLLLPSIRRRGREGQRNLAFICSAVGYVGTWLYSLLSACSAAVALICTIYLLSVLLLLAANKLFHIRASGHASGFAGPMIVLSASFGLPALAVCVPCYCLVLWSSVVSKRHTVSEFVLGTVLCAAACGISYFLFSSLGLV
;
A
#
# COMPACT_ATOMS: atom_id res chain seq x y z
N MET A 1 6.33 -26.21 15.18
CA MET A 1 7.00 -24.93 15.54
C MET A 1 7.60 -24.30 14.30
N ARG A 2 7.57 -22.97 14.14
CA ARG A 2 8.23 -22.30 12.99
C ARG A 2 9.75 -22.39 13.12
N SER A 3 10.43 -22.72 12.01
CA SER A 3 11.90 -22.69 11.92
C SER A 3 12.44 -21.26 12.09
N SER A 4 13.73 -21.10 12.41
CA SER A 4 14.36 -19.77 12.50
C SER A 4 14.19 -18.94 11.22
N LYS A 5 14.30 -19.60 10.06
CA LYS A 5 14.07 -19.00 8.74
C LYS A 5 12.63 -18.49 8.58
N GLU A 6 11.64 -19.28 8.98
CA GLU A 6 10.22 -18.89 8.92
C GLU A 6 9.88 -17.77 9.91
N ARG A 7 10.55 -17.71 11.07
CA ARG A 7 10.42 -16.60 12.03
C ARG A 7 10.96 -15.30 11.44
N LEU A 8 12.16 -15.33 10.86
CA LEU A 8 12.74 -14.17 10.20
C LEU A 8 11.85 -13.66 9.06
N ALA A 9 11.41 -14.56 8.18
CA ALA A 9 10.48 -14.21 7.10
C ALA A 9 9.18 -13.57 7.63
N TYR A 10 8.65 -14.06 8.75
CA TYR A 10 7.46 -13.49 9.34
C TYR A 10 7.68 -12.07 9.89
N VAL A 11 8.82 -11.81 10.54
CA VAL A 11 9.18 -10.48 11.05
C VAL A 11 9.35 -9.49 9.89
N LEU A 12 10.11 -9.87 8.85
CA LEU A 12 10.28 -9.03 7.66
C LEU A 12 8.95 -8.69 6.99
N ARG A 13 8.01 -9.63 6.99
CA ARG A 13 6.66 -9.39 6.46
C ARG A 13 5.89 -8.37 7.30
N ILE A 14 6.02 -8.38 8.63
CA ILE A 14 5.39 -7.38 9.49
C ILE A 14 6.01 -6.00 9.24
N LEU A 15 7.34 -5.92 9.14
CA LEU A 15 8.06 -4.67 8.87
C LEU A 15 7.81 -4.11 7.47
N SER A 16 7.33 -4.93 6.55
CA SER A 16 6.93 -4.52 5.20
C SER A 16 5.41 -4.44 5.03
N ALA A 17 4.65 -4.38 6.13
CA ALA A 17 3.20 -4.26 6.06
C ALA A 17 2.79 -3.00 5.26
N PRO A 18 1.78 -3.09 4.37
CA PRO A 18 1.37 -1.96 3.53
C PRO A 18 1.16 -0.63 4.27
N PRO A 19 0.50 -0.60 5.46
CA PRO A 19 0.34 0.65 6.20
C PRO A 19 1.69 1.29 6.57
N LEU A 20 2.66 0.48 7.00
CA LEU A 20 3.99 0.98 7.36
C LEU A 20 4.74 1.48 6.12
N MET A 21 4.60 0.82 4.98
CA MET A 21 5.22 1.25 3.72
C MET A 21 4.63 2.57 3.21
N ALA A 22 3.34 2.83 3.46
CA ALA A 22 2.75 4.15 3.19
C ALA A 22 3.41 5.24 4.06
N VAL A 23 3.61 5.00 5.37
CA VAL A 23 4.34 5.95 6.22
C VAL A 23 5.76 6.19 5.72
N VAL A 24 6.48 5.12 5.37
CA VAL A 24 7.86 5.20 4.86
C VAL A 24 7.91 6.01 3.55
N LEU A 25 7.00 5.77 2.61
CA LEU A 25 6.90 6.55 1.37
C LEU A 25 6.79 8.04 1.65
N PHE A 26 5.81 8.42 2.47
CA PHE A 26 5.52 9.82 2.77
C PHE A 26 6.65 10.49 3.57
N ALA A 27 7.28 9.77 4.50
CA ALA A 27 8.42 10.27 5.25
C ALA A 27 9.64 10.54 4.34
N ILE A 28 9.98 9.61 3.44
CA ILE A 28 11.10 9.78 2.51
C ILE A 28 10.83 10.91 1.52
N LEU A 29 9.61 10.98 0.97
CA LEU A 29 9.23 12.07 0.07
C LEU A 29 9.29 13.43 0.77
N TYR A 30 8.79 13.53 2.00
CA TYR A 30 8.82 14.79 2.74
C TYR A 30 10.25 15.23 3.07
N ALA A 31 11.13 14.29 3.43
CA ALA A 31 12.54 14.59 3.71
C ALA A 31 13.34 14.95 2.45
N GLY A 32 13.11 14.27 1.33
CA GLY A 32 13.91 14.43 0.11
C GLY A 32 13.33 15.39 -0.93
N LYS A 33 12.02 15.61 -0.92
CA LYS A 33 11.29 16.52 -1.83
C LYS A 33 10.17 17.26 -1.08
N PRO A 34 10.48 18.09 -0.07
CA PRO A 34 9.46 18.81 0.69
C PRO A 34 8.59 19.73 -0.19
N THR A 35 9.11 20.22 -1.31
CA THR A 35 8.36 21.04 -2.29
C THR A 35 7.26 20.28 -3.02
N ALA A 36 7.24 18.95 -2.95
CA ALA A 36 6.14 18.14 -3.45
C ALA A 36 4.90 18.19 -2.54
N PHE A 37 4.98 18.83 -1.38
CA PHE A 37 3.89 18.99 -0.42
C PHE A 37 3.49 20.47 -0.37
N GLY A 38 2.20 20.76 -0.59
CA GLY A 38 1.67 22.12 -0.52
C GLY A 38 1.47 22.61 0.92
N SER A 39 1.29 21.68 1.86
CA SER A 39 1.10 21.99 3.28
C SER A 39 1.44 20.79 4.18
N ALA A 40 1.47 21.00 5.51
CA ALA A 40 1.60 19.89 6.46
C ALA A 40 0.43 18.88 6.36
N TRP A 41 -0.73 19.30 5.86
CA TRP A 41 -1.89 18.41 5.66
C TRP A 41 -1.69 17.42 4.52
N ASP A 42 -0.90 17.79 3.51
CA ASP A 42 -0.51 16.91 2.40
C ASP A 42 0.36 15.74 2.87
N LEU A 43 0.93 15.84 4.07
CA LEU A 43 1.61 14.73 4.74
C LEU A 43 0.67 14.04 5.74
N ALA A 44 0.02 14.82 6.62
CA ALA A 44 -0.75 14.28 7.74
C ALA A 44 -1.97 13.46 7.30
N VAL A 45 -2.73 13.94 6.31
CA VAL A 45 -3.97 13.26 5.88
C VAL A 45 -3.66 11.93 5.19
N PRO A 46 -2.72 11.83 4.24
CA PRO A 46 -2.36 10.54 3.67
C PRO A 46 -1.75 9.57 4.67
N VAL A 47 -0.90 10.03 5.60
CA VAL A 47 -0.39 9.16 6.67
C VAL A 47 -1.54 8.63 7.54
N PHE A 48 -2.48 9.48 7.90
CA PHE A 48 -3.64 9.06 8.68
C PHE A 48 -4.51 8.06 7.91
N GLY A 49 -4.97 8.41 6.72
CA GLY A 49 -5.95 7.62 5.98
C GLY A 49 -5.37 6.42 5.22
N LEU A 50 -4.11 6.47 4.77
CA LEU A 50 -3.46 5.37 4.04
C LEU A 50 -2.66 4.43 4.95
N ALA A 51 -2.34 4.85 6.18
CA ALA A 51 -1.62 3.99 7.14
C ALA A 51 -2.41 3.74 8.43
N LEU A 52 -2.74 4.80 9.19
CA LEU A 52 -3.29 4.63 10.54
C LEU A 52 -4.70 4.02 10.51
N VAL A 53 -5.57 4.49 9.62
CA VAL A 53 -6.92 3.93 9.46
C VAL A 53 -6.85 2.43 9.07
N PRO A 54 -6.11 2.01 8.03
CA PRO A 54 -5.91 0.58 7.75
C PRO A 54 -5.32 -0.22 8.91
N ALA A 55 -4.31 0.33 9.60
CA ALA A 55 -3.66 -0.34 10.73
C ALA A 55 -4.61 -0.55 11.91
N SER A 56 -5.57 0.35 12.10
CA SER A 56 -6.59 0.28 13.17
C SER A 56 -7.46 -0.98 13.08
N ALA A 57 -7.51 -1.67 11.93
CA ALA A 57 -8.23 -2.94 11.81
C ALA A 57 -7.72 -4.01 12.79
N TYR A 58 -6.43 -3.99 13.14
CA TYR A 58 -5.86 -4.92 14.12
C TYR A 58 -6.44 -4.71 15.51
N PRO A 59 -6.33 -3.53 16.16
CA PRO A 59 -6.96 -3.30 17.46
C PRO A 59 -8.50 -3.41 17.39
N LEU A 60 -9.15 -2.90 16.34
CA LEU A 60 -10.60 -3.02 16.18
C LEU A 60 -11.07 -4.48 16.11
N SER A 61 -10.29 -5.38 15.50
CA SER A 61 -10.63 -6.80 15.45
C SER A 61 -10.59 -7.48 16.83
N LEU A 62 -9.83 -6.92 17.79
CA LEU A 62 -9.75 -7.41 19.17
C LEU A 62 -10.92 -6.88 20.01
N LEU A 63 -11.32 -5.62 19.76
CA LEU A 63 -12.39 -4.94 20.49
C LEU A 63 -13.79 -5.42 20.08
N LEU A 64 -13.99 -5.82 18.82
CA LEU A 64 -15.28 -6.24 18.29
C LEU A 64 -15.49 -7.76 18.45
N PRO A 65 -16.37 -8.24 19.35
CA PRO A 65 -16.53 -9.68 19.61
C PRO A 65 -17.05 -10.45 18.40
N SER A 66 -17.82 -9.82 17.52
CA SER A 66 -18.32 -10.40 16.27
C SER A 66 -17.20 -10.69 15.27
N ILE A 67 -16.18 -9.84 15.21
CA ILE A 67 -15.01 -10.01 14.33
C ILE A 67 -14.01 -10.97 14.97
N ARG A 68 -13.74 -10.82 16.27
CA ARG A 68 -12.82 -11.68 17.02
C ARG A 68 -13.19 -13.17 16.90
N ARG A 69 -14.49 -13.49 16.96
CA ARG A 69 -15.02 -14.86 16.79
C ARG A 69 -14.75 -15.46 15.40
N ARG A 70 -14.61 -14.63 14.36
CA ARG A 70 -14.26 -15.05 12.99
C ARG A 70 -12.76 -15.22 12.77
N GLY A 71 -11.95 -15.03 13.82
CA GLY A 71 -10.51 -15.20 13.79
C GLY A 71 -9.82 -14.39 12.70
N ARG A 72 -8.87 -15.03 12.01
CA ARG A 72 -8.02 -14.40 10.99
C ARG A 72 -8.81 -13.89 9.78
N GLU A 73 -9.88 -14.58 9.40
CA GLU A 73 -10.72 -14.18 8.27
C GLU A 73 -11.48 -12.90 8.59
N GLY A 74 -12.07 -12.81 9.79
CA GLY A 74 -12.69 -11.58 10.29
C GLY A 74 -11.72 -10.40 10.29
N GLN A 75 -10.51 -10.61 10.81
CA GLN A 75 -9.46 -9.58 10.82
C GLN A 75 -9.06 -9.13 9.42
N ARG A 76 -8.90 -10.06 8.47
CA ARG A 76 -8.57 -9.74 7.08
C ARG A 76 -9.68 -8.92 6.43
N ASN A 77 -10.94 -9.32 6.61
CA ASN A 77 -12.08 -8.58 6.07
C ASN A 77 -12.20 -7.18 6.66
N LEU A 78 -11.97 -7.04 7.98
CA LEU A 78 -11.95 -5.73 8.63
C LEU A 78 -10.80 -4.85 8.10
N ALA A 79 -9.60 -5.40 7.91
CA ALA A 79 -8.47 -4.69 7.32
C ALA A 79 -8.79 -4.17 5.91
N PHE A 80 -9.44 -4.97 5.08
CA PHE A 80 -9.90 -4.52 3.76
C PHE A 80 -10.91 -3.36 3.85
N ILE A 81 -11.86 -3.42 4.79
CA ILE A 81 -12.85 -2.35 4.98
C ILE A 81 -12.16 -1.06 5.45
N CYS A 82 -11.30 -1.15 6.47
CA CYS A 82 -10.54 0.00 6.96
C CYS A 82 -9.68 0.61 5.85
N SER A 83 -9.01 -0.21 5.03
CA SER A 83 -8.30 0.28 3.84
C SER A 83 -9.20 0.99 2.85
N ALA A 84 -10.35 0.42 2.50
CA ALA A 84 -11.27 1.07 1.58
C ALA A 84 -11.76 2.42 2.12
N VAL A 85 -12.18 2.49 3.39
CA VAL A 85 -12.63 3.72 4.04
C VAL A 85 -11.53 4.78 4.07
N GLY A 86 -10.33 4.39 4.52
CA GLY A 86 -9.19 5.29 4.60
C GLY A 86 -8.74 5.81 3.24
N TYR A 87 -8.68 4.94 2.23
CA TYR A 87 -8.20 5.30 0.90
C TYR A 87 -9.21 6.18 0.17
N VAL A 88 -10.50 5.86 0.24
CA VAL A 88 -11.57 6.71 -0.33
C VAL A 88 -11.59 8.07 0.36
N GLY A 89 -11.53 8.11 1.70
CA GLY A 89 -11.52 9.37 2.44
C GLY A 89 -10.32 10.25 2.10
N THR A 90 -9.12 9.66 2.02
CA THR A 90 -7.89 10.38 1.64
C THR A 90 -7.95 10.88 0.19
N TRP A 91 -8.44 10.04 -0.72
CA TRP A 91 -8.57 10.41 -2.12
C TRP A 91 -9.59 11.55 -2.32
N LEU A 92 -10.76 11.47 -1.68
CA LEU A 92 -11.74 12.56 -1.69
C LEU A 92 -11.14 13.85 -1.11
N TYR A 93 -10.42 13.77 0.01
CA TYR A 93 -9.68 14.91 0.53
C TYR A 93 -8.72 15.49 -0.52
N SER A 94 -7.95 14.65 -1.22
CA SER A 94 -6.96 15.10 -2.21
C SER A 94 -7.58 15.78 -3.43
N LEU A 95 -8.85 15.49 -3.75
CA LEU A 95 -9.59 16.15 -4.83
C LEU A 95 -10.26 17.45 -4.39
N LEU A 96 -10.76 17.50 -3.16
CA LEU A 96 -11.57 18.60 -2.64
C LEU A 96 -10.76 19.70 -1.96
N SER A 97 -9.50 19.42 -1.62
CA SER A 97 -8.57 20.38 -1.01
C SER A 97 -7.54 20.87 -2.02
N ALA A 98 -6.84 21.96 -1.70
CA ALA A 98 -5.70 22.47 -2.46
C ALA A 98 -4.43 21.62 -2.23
N CYS A 99 -4.56 20.30 -2.31
CA CYS A 99 -3.47 19.35 -2.16
C CYS A 99 -2.56 19.40 -3.40
N SER A 100 -1.27 19.13 -3.23
CA SER A 100 -0.36 19.07 -4.37
C SER A 100 -0.76 17.96 -5.36
N ALA A 101 -0.52 18.20 -6.66
CA ALA A 101 -0.77 17.21 -7.70
C ALA A 101 -0.02 15.90 -7.44
N ALA A 102 1.20 15.97 -6.88
CA ALA A 102 1.99 14.80 -6.53
C ALA A 102 1.30 13.94 -5.45
N VAL A 103 0.74 14.57 -4.40
CA VAL A 103 0.06 13.83 -3.33
C VAL A 103 -1.29 13.30 -3.80
N ALA A 104 -2.04 14.07 -4.59
CA ALA A 104 -3.27 13.60 -5.21
C ALA A 104 -3.04 12.41 -6.17
N LEU A 105 -1.93 12.41 -6.91
CA LEU A 105 -1.53 11.28 -7.74
C LEU A 105 -1.26 10.04 -6.88
N ILE A 106 -0.49 10.17 -5.80
CA ILE A 106 -0.21 9.06 -4.88
C ILE A 106 -1.52 8.52 -4.27
N CYS A 107 -2.41 9.39 -3.79
CA CYS A 107 -3.70 8.97 -3.23
C CYS A 107 -4.54 8.21 -4.27
N THR A 108 -4.53 8.65 -5.53
CA THR A 108 -5.21 7.97 -6.64
C THR A 108 -4.61 6.60 -6.92
N ILE A 109 -3.27 6.47 -6.89
CA ILE A 109 -2.58 5.17 -7.03
C ILE A 109 -3.03 4.20 -5.95
N TYR A 110 -3.07 4.63 -4.68
CA TYR A 110 -3.51 3.79 -3.56
C TYR A 110 -4.97 3.36 -3.71
N LEU A 111 -5.86 4.27 -4.11
CA LEU A 111 -7.27 3.93 -4.35
C LEU A 111 -7.42 2.94 -5.51
N LEU A 112 -6.83 3.21 -6.67
CA LEU A 112 -6.93 2.32 -7.82
C LEU A 112 -6.32 0.95 -7.55
N SER A 113 -5.21 0.88 -6.81
CA SER A 113 -4.59 -0.41 -6.47
C SER A 113 -5.48 -1.27 -5.57
N VAL A 114 -6.19 -0.68 -4.58
CA VAL A 114 -7.16 -1.47 -3.80
C VAL A 114 -8.39 -1.87 -4.62
N LEU A 115 -8.86 -1.01 -5.53
CA LEU A 115 -9.99 -1.33 -6.41
C LEU A 115 -9.66 -2.48 -7.38
N LEU A 116 -8.48 -2.43 -8.01
CA LEU A 116 -8.01 -3.50 -8.90
C LEU A 116 -7.78 -4.80 -8.13
N LEU A 117 -7.21 -4.74 -6.92
CA LEU A 117 -7.10 -5.92 -6.05
C LEU A 117 -8.45 -6.49 -5.66
N LEU A 118 -9.44 -5.64 -5.38
CA LEU A 118 -10.81 -6.07 -5.06
C LEU A 118 -11.46 -6.74 -6.26
N ALA A 119 -11.35 -6.15 -7.45
CA ALA A 119 -11.83 -6.77 -8.68
C ALA A 119 -11.16 -8.13 -8.90
N ALA A 120 -9.82 -8.21 -8.86
CA ALA A 120 -9.10 -9.46 -9.03
C ALA A 120 -9.52 -10.53 -8.00
N ASN A 121 -9.54 -10.20 -6.70
CA ASN A 121 -9.77 -11.17 -5.64
C ASN A 121 -11.25 -11.53 -5.42
N LYS A 122 -12.18 -10.59 -5.56
CA LYS A 122 -13.61 -10.82 -5.26
C LYS A 122 -14.46 -11.06 -6.50
N LEU A 123 -14.19 -10.36 -7.61
CA LEU A 123 -14.97 -10.51 -8.83
C LEU A 123 -14.45 -11.69 -9.68
N PHE A 124 -13.13 -11.78 -9.85
CA PHE A 124 -12.51 -12.82 -10.67
C PHE A 124 -11.96 -14.00 -9.86
N HIS A 125 -12.04 -13.94 -8.53
CA HIS A 125 -11.52 -14.97 -7.62
C HIS A 125 -10.03 -15.32 -7.80
N ILE A 126 -9.24 -14.38 -8.34
CA ILE A 126 -7.79 -14.51 -8.52
C ILE A 126 -7.10 -14.01 -7.26
N ARG A 127 -6.35 -14.88 -6.58
CA ARG A 127 -5.66 -14.57 -5.30
C ARG A 127 -4.46 -13.63 -5.46
N ALA A 128 -4.70 -12.37 -5.81
CA ALA A 128 -3.63 -11.36 -5.89
C ALA A 128 -3.19 -10.88 -4.49
N SER A 129 -1.87 -10.73 -4.30
CA SER A 129 -1.27 -10.29 -3.03
C SER A 129 -1.45 -8.80 -2.78
N GLY A 130 -2.28 -8.44 -1.81
CA GLY A 130 -2.37 -7.06 -1.31
C GLY A 130 -1.08 -6.56 -0.64
N HIS A 131 -0.26 -7.48 -0.11
CA HIS A 131 1.05 -7.15 0.47
C HIS A 131 2.05 -6.72 -0.60
N ALA A 132 2.02 -7.41 -1.75
CA ALA A 132 2.87 -7.07 -2.89
C ALA A 132 2.48 -5.71 -3.46
N SER A 133 1.18 -5.49 -3.70
CA SER A 133 0.68 -4.20 -4.19
C SER A 133 0.99 -3.05 -3.23
N GLY A 134 0.81 -3.26 -1.93
CA GLY A 134 1.07 -2.25 -0.91
C GLY A 134 2.55 -1.88 -0.75
N PHE A 135 3.47 -2.76 -1.15
CA PHE A 135 4.90 -2.46 -1.21
C PHE A 135 5.30 -1.86 -2.58
N ALA A 136 4.71 -2.37 -3.67
CA ALA A 136 5.01 -1.94 -5.03
C ALA A 136 4.69 -0.46 -5.28
N GLY A 137 3.60 0.06 -4.72
CA GLY A 137 3.25 1.49 -4.83
C GLY A 137 4.37 2.41 -4.36
N PRO A 138 4.78 2.34 -3.08
CA PRO A 138 5.96 3.03 -2.56
C PRO A 138 7.21 2.86 -3.40
N MET A 139 7.50 1.62 -3.81
CA MET A 139 8.68 1.29 -4.61
C MET A 139 8.69 2.06 -5.94
N ILE A 140 7.58 2.05 -6.67
CA ILE A 140 7.43 2.72 -7.97
C ILE A 140 7.54 4.23 -7.80
N VAL A 141 6.82 4.80 -6.81
CA VAL A 141 6.80 6.25 -6.59
C VAL A 141 8.18 6.78 -6.16
N LEU A 142 8.87 6.10 -5.25
CA LEU A 142 10.22 6.50 -4.83
C LEU A 142 11.23 6.38 -5.97
N SER A 143 11.15 5.29 -6.75
CA SER A 143 12.02 5.08 -7.91
C SER A 143 11.80 6.16 -8.98
N ALA A 144 10.55 6.54 -9.25
CA ALA A 144 10.22 7.63 -10.16
C ALA A 144 10.68 9.00 -9.62
N SER A 145 10.65 9.19 -8.30
CA SER A 145 11.00 10.46 -7.66
C SER A 145 12.51 10.68 -7.56
N PHE A 146 13.28 9.65 -7.25
CA PHE A 146 14.71 9.77 -6.93
C PHE A 146 15.63 9.00 -7.90
N GLY A 147 15.07 8.29 -8.88
CA GLY A 147 15.83 7.62 -9.93
C GLY A 147 16.63 6.40 -9.46
N LEU A 148 17.82 6.22 -10.04
CA LEU A 148 18.65 5.03 -9.86
C LEU A 148 19.05 4.74 -8.40
N PRO A 149 19.37 5.74 -7.55
CA PRO A 149 19.64 5.50 -6.13
C PRO A 149 18.46 4.85 -5.39
N ALA A 150 17.23 5.30 -5.65
CA ALA A 150 16.05 4.68 -5.05
C ALA A 150 15.82 3.26 -5.56
N LEU A 151 16.01 3.01 -6.86
CA LEU A 151 15.93 1.66 -7.43
C LEU A 151 16.93 0.70 -6.77
N ALA A 152 18.17 1.14 -6.54
CA ALA A 152 19.23 0.34 -5.93
C ALA A 152 18.86 -0.15 -4.51
N VAL A 153 18.03 0.60 -3.78
CA VAL A 153 17.51 0.22 -2.45
C VAL A 153 16.21 -0.57 -2.57
N CYS A 154 15.30 -0.10 -3.41
CA CYS A 154 13.97 -0.65 -3.60
C CYS A 154 13.97 -2.10 -4.10
N VAL A 155 14.82 -2.43 -5.07
CA VAL A 155 14.86 -3.76 -5.70
C VAL A 155 15.30 -4.84 -4.70
N PRO A 156 16.41 -4.69 -3.94
CA PRO A 156 16.76 -5.64 -2.89
C PRO A 156 15.66 -5.80 -1.83
N CYS A 157 15.06 -4.69 -1.38
CA CYS A 157 13.96 -4.75 -0.41
C CYS A 157 12.76 -5.52 -0.98
N TYR A 158 12.38 -5.28 -2.24
CA TYR A 158 11.32 -6.03 -2.92
C TYR A 158 11.60 -7.53 -2.96
N CYS A 159 12.83 -7.92 -3.33
CA CYS A 159 13.26 -9.33 -3.33
C CYS A 159 13.15 -9.97 -1.94
N LEU A 160 13.54 -9.24 -0.89
CA LEU A 160 13.38 -9.71 0.50
C LEU A 160 11.91 -9.86 0.89
N VAL A 161 11.04 -8.94 0.47
CA VAL A 161 9.60 -9.02 0.77
C VAL A 161 8.94 -10.17 0.01
N LEU A 162 9.30 -10.39 -1.25
CA LEU A 162 8.87 -11.55 -2.04
C LEU A 162 9.29 -12.85 -1.34
N TRP A 163 10.59 -12.98 -1.02
CA TRP A 163 11.11 -14.13 -0.29
C TRP A 163 10.37 -14.35 1.03
N SER A 164 10.19 -13.29 1.82
CA SER A 164 9.50 -13.36 3.11
C SER A 164 8.04 -13.83 2.96
N SER A 165 7.38 -13.43 1.88
CA SER A 165 5.99 -13.77 1.59
C SER A 165 5.80 -15.23 1.18
N VAL A 166 6.73 -15.76 0.40
CA VAL A 166 6.75 -17.16 -0.03
C VAL A 166 7.14 -18.07 1.13
N VAL A 167 8.23 -17.74 1.84
CA VAL A 167 8.73 -18.56 2.97
C VAL A 167 7.74 -18.58 4.14
N SER A 168 7.02 -17.48 4.40
CA SER A 168 5.96 -17.47 5.42
C SER A 168 4.68 -18.19 4.99
N LYS A 169 4.67 -18.83 3.80
CA LYS A 169 3.55 -19.59 3.22
C LYS A 169 2.26 -18.78 3.12
N ARG A 170 2.41 -17.50 2.76
CA ARG A 170 1.28 -16.57 2.68
C ARG A 170 0.84 -16.29 1.26
N HIS A 171 1.80 -16.28 0.33
CA HIS A 171 1.55 -16.15 -1.10
C HIS A 171 2.49 -17.06 -1.89
N THR A 172 2.04 -17.52 -3.05
CA THR A 172 2.95 -18.05 -4.07
C THR A 172 3.66 -16.91 -4.79
N VAL A 173 4.69 -17.23 -5.59
CA VAL A 173 5.37 -16.23 -6.43
C VAL A 173 4.39 -15.60 -7.42
N SER A 174 3.51 -16.39 -8.05
CA SER A 174 2.52 -15.89 -9.02
C SER A 174 1.50 -14.95 -8.37
N GLU A 175 0.98 -15.30 -7.19
CA GLU A 175 0.06 -14.44 -6.43
C GLU A 175 0.72 -13.11 -6.03
N PHE A 176 2.02 -13.15 -5.70
CA PHE A 176 2.80 -11.97 -5.36
C PHE A 176 3.04 -11.08 -6.58
N VAL A 177 3.56 -11.64 -7.68
CA VAL A 177 3.80 -10.92 -8.93
C VAL A 177 2.52 -10.31 -9.48
N LEU A 178 1.40 -11.03 -9.42
CA LEU A 178 0.12 -10.50 -9.85
C LEU A 178 -0.29 -9.26 -9.03
N GLY A 179 -0.10 -9.28 -7.71
CA GLY A 179 -0.33 -8.11 -6.86
C GLY A 179 0.54 -6.91 -7.27
N THR A 180 1.80 -7.15 -7.62
CA THR A 180 2.71 -6.10 -8.13
C THR A 180 2.24 -5.56 -9.47
N VAL A 181 1.83 -6.42 -10.40
CA VAL A 181 1.32 -6.02 -11.74
C VAL A 181 0.07 -5.17 -11.61
N LEU A 182 -0.88 -5.54 -10.75
CA LEU A 182 -2.08 -4.73 -10.50
C LEU A 182 -1.74 -3.35 -9.95
N CYS A 183 -0.74 -3.25 -9.06
CA CYS A 183 -0.26 -1.96 -8.59
C CYS A 183 0.41 -1.14 -9.70
N ALA A 184 1.24 -1.77 -10.54
CA ALA A 184 1.86 -1.09 -11.67
C ALA A 184 0.80 -0.58 -12.67
N ALA A 185 -0.26 -1.35 -12.91
CA ALA A 185 -1.39 -0.92 -13.71
C ALA A 185 -2.11 0.28 -13.07
N ALA A 186 -2.37 0.25 -11.76
CA ALA A 186 -2.91 1.40 -11.03
C ALA A 186 -2.03 2.65 -11.16
N CYS A 187 -0.70 2.50 -11.06
CA CYS A 187 0.25 3.58 -11.30
C CYS A 187 0.13 4.14 -12.72
N GLY A 188 0.14 3.28 -13.74
CA GLY A 188 0.04 3.70 -15.14
C GLY A 188 -1.27 4.43 -15.44
N ILE A 189 -2.40 3.91 -14.96
CA ILE A 189 -3.72 4.53 -15.13
C ILE A 189 -3.77 5.89 -14.42
N SER A 190 -3.27 5.97 -13.19
CA SER A 190 -3.27 7.23 -12.43
C SER A 190 -2.40 8.28 -13.11
N TYR A 191 -1.21 7.89 -13.57
CA TYR A 191 -0.31 8.80 -14.28
C TYR A 191 -0.93 9.31 -15.58
N PHE A 192 -1.50 8.42 -16.39
CA PHE A 192 -2.20 8.80 -17.61
C PHE A 192 -3.37 9.78 -17.34
N LEU A 193 -4.16 9.52 -16.30
CA LEU A 193 -5.25 10.41 -15.90
C LEU A 193 -4.71 11.81 -15.53
N PHE A 194 -3.67 11.88 -14.71
CA PHE A 194 -3.13 13.17 -14.27
C PHE A 194 -2.43 13.93 -15.39
N SER A 195 -1.71 13.24 -16.28
CA SER A 195 -1.10 13.88 -17.45
C SER A 195 -2.13 14.37 -18.47
N SER A 196 -3.24 13.65 -18.67
CA SER A 196 -4.32 14.14 -19.54
C SER A 196 -5.05 15.37 -18.98
N LEU A 197 -4.99 15.58 -17.66
CA LEU A 197 -5.47 16.78 -16.98
C LEU A 197 -4.40 17.90 -16.88
N GLY A 198 -3.18 17.68 -17.38
CA GLY A 198 -2.07 18.64 -17.31
C GLY A 198 -1.51 18.86 -15.90
N LEU A 199 -1.71 17.91 -14.98
CA LEU A 199 -1.29 18.01 -13.58
C LEU A 199 0.12 17.45 -13.33
N VAL A 200 0.60 16.56 -14.20
CA VAL A 200 1.94 15.93 -14.17
C VAL A 200 2.50 15.66 -15.56
#